data_AF-A0AAW4C657-F1
#
_entry.id   AF-A0AAW4C657-F1
#
_cell.length_a   1.000
_cell.length_b   1.000
_cell.length_c   1.000
_cell.angle_alpha   90.00
_cell.angle_beta   90.00
_cell.angle_gamma   90.00
#
_symmetry.space_group_name_H-M   'P 1'
#
loop_
_entity.id
_entity.type
_entity.pdbx_description
1 polymer ?
#
loop_
_entity_poly.entity_id
_entity_poly.type
_entity_poly.pdbx_seq_one_letter_code
_entity_poly.pdbx_strand_id
1 'polypeptide(L)'
;MTLKTFSDKAKTFTFTYEFKDLDTATVAGHALLGYMTGTYEVPSISITHKDKGTLVAEYVEDKKLNYIFKRICESFKGCKQTEG
;
A
#
# COMPACT_ATOMS: atom_id res chain seq x y z
N MET A 1 -7.78 13.99 17.05
CA MET A 1 -6.93 12.94 16.44
C MET A 1 -5.80 13.66 15.75
N THR A 2 -4.56 13.32 16.05
CA THR A 2 -3.38 13.96 15.43
C THR A 2 -2.82 12.98 14.43
N LEU A 3 -2.77 13.38 13.15
CA LEU A 3 -2.13 12.59 12.11
C LEU A 3 -0.62 12.58 12.34
N LYS A 4 0.05 11.53 11.87
CA LYS A 4 1.50 11.42 11.99
C LYS A 4 2.21 12.31 10.97
N THR A 5 3.33 12.87 11.39
CA THR A 5 4.31 13.51 10.52
C THR A 5 5.56 12.64 10.44
N PHE A 6 6.25 12.68 9.32
CA PHE A 6 7.54 12.02 9.16
C PHE A 6 8.61 12.76 9.98
N SER A 7 9.53 12.03 10.60
CA SER A 7 10.74 12.66 11.14
C SER A 7 11.76 12.93 10.04
N ASP A 8 12.74 13.79 10.32
CA ASP A 8 13.87 14.10 9.44
C ASP A 8 14.71 12.87 9.03
N LYS A 9 14.57 11.77 9.79
CA LYS A 9 15.24 10.49 9.54
C LYS A 9 14.46 9.55 8.62
N ALA A 10 13.28 9.97 8.16
CA ALA A 10 12.45 9.14 7.30
C ALA A 10 13.17 8.82 5.99
N LYS A 11 12.96 7.60 5.52
CA LYS A 11 13.58 7.08 4.30
C LYS A 11 12.52 6.54 3.37
N THR A 12 12.83 6.55 2.09
CA THR A 12 12.02 5.88 1.09
C THR A 12 12.21 4.37 1.21
N PHE A 13 11.09 3.66 1.28
CA PHE A 13 11.01 2.21 1.24
C PHE A 13 10.19 1.79 0.03
N THR A 14 10.57 0.66 -0.54
CA THR A 14 9.84 0.01 -1.63
C THR A 14 9.23 -1.28 -1.11
N PHE A 15 7.92 -1.43 -1.32
CA PHE A 15 7.17 -2.64 -1.04
C PHE A 15 6.63 -3.19 -2.35
N THR A 16 6.88 -4.48 -2.60
CA THR A 16 6.40 -5.17 -3.79
C THR A 16 5.55 -6.35 -3.37
N TYR A 17 4.39 -6.51 -4.00
CA TYR A 17 3.49 -7.63 -3.75
C TYR A 17 2.84 -8.10 -5.04
N GLU A 18 2.84 -9.41 -5.25
CA GLU A 18 2.25 -10.02 -6.44
C GLU A 18 0.84 -10.53 -6.15
N PHE A 19 -0.11 -10.06 -6.96
CA PHE A 19 -1.49 -10.51 -7.00
C PHE A 19 -1.75 -11.39 -8.22
N LYS A 20 -2.87 -12.11 -8.17
CA LYS A 20 -3.30 -13.00 -9.27
C LYS A 20 -3.72 -12.21 -10.52
N ASP A 21 -4.23 -11.00 -10.32
CA ASP A 21 -4.79 -10.15 -11.36
C ASP A 21 -4.56 -8.67 -11.03
N LEU A 22 -4.61 -7.84 -12.07
CA LEU A 22 -4.40 -6.39 -11.98
C LEU A 22 -5.51 -5.69 -11.18
N ASP A 23 -6.73 -6.21 -11.21
CA ASP A 23 -7.85 -5.63 -10.48
C ASP A 23 -7.60 -5.70 -8.97
N THR A 24 -7.29 -6.89 -8.45
CA THR A 24 -6.97 -7.10 -7.04
C THR A 24 -5.76 -6.26 -6.63
N ALA A 25 -4.75 -6.15 -7.49
CA ALA A 25 -3.59 -5.28 -7.27
C ALA A 25 -4.00 -3.79 -7.19
N THR A 26 -4.96 -3.35 -7.99
CA THR A 26 -5.49 -1.99 -8.00
C THR A 26 -6.27 -1.69 -6.72
N VAL A 27 -7.18 -2.59 -6.32
CA VAL A 27 -7.96 -2.45 -5.08
C VAL A 27 -7.03 -2.42 -3.86
N ALA A 28 -6.05 -3.33 -3.80
CA ALA A 28 -5.07 -3.34 -2.72
C ALA A 28 -4.21 -2.07 -2.71
N GLY A 29 -3.82 -1.55 -3.88
CA GLY A 29 -3.11 -0.28 -4.01
C GLY A 29 -3.89 0.90 -3.43
N HIS A 30 -5.19 1.01 -3.74
CA HIS A 30 -6.07 2.01 -3.14
C HIS A 30 -6.18 1.85 -1.62
N ALA A 31 -6.21 0.62 -1.10
CA ALA A 31 -6.22 0.39 0.34
C ALA A 31 -4.92 0.86 1.02
N LEU A 32 -3.76 0.68 0.38
CA LEU A 32 -2.48 1.23 0.87
C LEU A 32 -2.49 2.77 0.88
N LEU A 33 -3.00 3.40 -0.19
CA LEU A 33 -3.16 4.85 -0.26
C LEU A 33 -4.10 5.37 0.84
N GLY A 34 -5.23 4.68 1.07
CA GLY A 34 -6.19 5.02 2.12
C GLY A 34 -5.57 4.89 3.51
N TYR A 35 -4.79 3.84 3.75
CA TYR A 35 -4.05 3.68 5.01
C TYR A 35 -3.09 4.85 5.26
N MET A 36 -2.29 5.23 4.25
CA MET A 36 -1.34 6.34 4.38
C MET A 36 -2.07 7.68 4.59
N THR A 37 -3.13 7.95 3.82
CA THR A 37 -3.92 9.18 3.95
C THR A 37 -4.64 9.27 5.30
N GLY A 38 -5.08 8.14 5.84
CA GLY A 38 -5.72 8.09 7.17
C GLY A 38 -4.73 8.14 8.34
N THR A 39 -3.44 7.90 8.09
CA THR A 39 -2.41 7.81 9.14
C THR A 39 -1.53 9.05 9.19
N TYR A 40 -1.23 9.67 8.04
CA TYR A 40 -0.25 10.75 7.89
C TYR A 40 -0.91 12.05 7.45
N GLU A 41 -0.39 13.18 7.94
CA GLU A 41 -0.87 14.51 7.57
C GLU A 41 -0.57 14.82 6.10
N VAL A 42 0.62 14.43 5.65
CA VAL A 42 1.03 14.48 4.25
C VAL A 42 1.44 13.07 3.84
N PRO A 43 0.56 12.30 3.18
CA PRO A 43 0.89 10.93 2.78
C PRO A 43 1.95 10.96 1.66
N SER A 44 3.14 10.46 1.96
CA SER A 44 4.21 10.30 0.98
C SER A 44 4.26 8.85 0.52
N ILE A 45 3.37 8.50 -0.41
CA ILE A 45 3.28 7.17 -1.03
C ILE A 45 2.98 7.30 -2.53
N SER A 46 3.63 6.47 -3.33
CA SER A 46 3.38 6.29 -4.76
C SER A 46 3.06 4.83 -5.01
N ILE A 47 1.97 4.58 -5.71
CA ILE A 47 1.57 3.24 -6.13
C ILE A 47 1.81 3.12 -7.63
N THR A 48 2.51 2.06 -8.02
CA THR A 48 2.74 1.68 -9.41
C THR A 48 2.34 0.23 -9.60
N HIS A 49 1.55 -0.05 -10.63
CA HIS A 49 1.25 -1.41 -11.05
C HIS A 49 2.20 -1.81 -12.17
N LYS A 50 2.88 -2.93 -11.99
CA LYS A 50 3.71 -3.57 -13.00
C LYS A 50 3.06 -4.90 -13.40
N ASP A 51 3.23 -5.27 -14.67
CA ASP A 51 2.76 -6.55 -15.20
C ASP A 51 1.25 -6.80 -14.93
N LYS A 52 0.80 -8.05 -15.06
CA LYS A 52 -0.62 -8.43 -14.90
C LYS A 52 -1.05 -8.64 -13.44
N GLY A 53 -0.44 -7.96 -12.48
CA GLY A 53 -0.79 -8.14 -11.05
C GLY A 53 0.26 -7.73 -10.02
N THR A 54 1.40 -7.16 -10.41
CA THR A 54 2.44 -6.75 -9.46
C THR A 54 2.15 -5.34 -8.94
N LEU A 55 1.89 -5.23 -7.64
CA LEU A 55 1.77 -3.95 -6.93
C LEU A 55 3.14 -3.53 -6.41
N VAL A 56 3.56 -2.31 -6.73
CA VAL A 56 4.74 -1.66 -6.17
C VAL A 56 4.30 -0.39 -5.44
N ALA A 57 4.61 -0.31 -4.15
CA ALA A 57 4.33 0.85 -3.31
C ALA A 57 5.66 1.43 -2.83
N GLU A 58 5.96 2.66 -3.23
CA GLU A 58 7.09 3.44 -2.72
C GLU A 58 6.56 4.44 -1.69
N TYR A 59 7.08 4.40 -0.47
CA TYR A 59 6.58 5.23 0.62
C TYR A 59 7.72 5.74 1.49
N VAL A 60 7.53 6.92 2.09
CA VAL A 60 8.48 7.49 3.05
C VAL A 60 8.02 7.16 4.45
N GLU A 61 8.92 6.66 5.30
CA GLU A 61 8.64 6.36 6.69
C GLU A 61 9.92 6.33 7.53
N ASP A 62 9.79 6.47 8.86
CA ASP A 62 10.87 6.18 9.79
C ASP A 62 11.19 4.67 9.92
N LYS A 63 10.17 3.81 9.73
CA LYS A 63 10.27 2.36 9.91
C LYS A 63 9.54 1.63 8.78
N LYS A 64 10.03 0.45 8.39
CA LYS A 64 9.39 -0.37 7.37
C LYS A 64 7.96 -0.74 7.78
N LEU A 65 6.98 -0.40 6.94
CA LEU A 65 5.58 -0.79 7.07
C LEU A 65 5.25 -2.13 6.39
N ASN A 66 6.26 -2.86 5.91
CA ASN A 66 6.07 -4.11 5.14
C ASN A 66 5.10 -5.10 5.79
N TYR A 67 5.11 -5.24 7.12
CA TYR A 67 4.16 -6.12 7.82
C TYR A 67 2.71 -5.65 7.66
N ILE A 68 2.47 -4.35 7.82
CA ILE A 68 1.14 -3.75 7.71
C ILE A 68 0.66 -3.82 6.26
N PHE A 69 1.51 -3.42 5.32
CA PHE A 69 1.18 -3.45 3.89
C PHE A 69 0.92 -4.87 3.41
N LYS A 70 1.72 -5.84 3.85
CA LYS A 70 1.49 -7.25 3.57
C LYS A 70 0.15 -7.72 4.11
N ARG A 71 -0.21 -7.37 5.36
CA ARG A 71 -1.49 -7.75 5.96
C ARG A 71 -2.70 -7.15 5.20
N ILE A 72 -2.58 -5.90 4.76
CA ILE A 72 -3.60 -5.25 3.92
C ILE A 72 -3.73 -6.03 2.60
N CYS A 73 -2.62 -6.26 1.90
CA CYS A 73 -2.59 -7.00 0.63
C CYS A 73 -3.14 -8.44 0.77
N GLU A 74 -2.78 -9.15 1.84
CA GLU A 74 -3.28 -10.50 2.13
C GLU A 74 -4.79 -10.54 2.36
N SER A 75 -5.39 -9.45 2.85
CA SER A 75 -6.85 -9.34 2.99
C SER A 75 -7.57 -9.37 1.63
N PHE A 76 -6.92 -8.89 0.58
CA PHE A 76 -7.46 -8.88 -0.78
C PHE A 76 -7.19 -10.18 -1.56
N LYS A 77 -6.20 -11.00 -1.16
CA LYS A 77 -5.97 -12.33 -1.77
C LYS A 77 -7.15 -13.29 -1.59
N GLY A 78 -8.00 -13.08 -0.59
CA GLY A 78 -9.21 -13.88 -0.35
C GLY A 78 -10.46 -13.37 -1.09
N CYS A 79 -10.41 -12.19 -1.70
CA CYS A 79 -11.55 -11.63 -2.41
C CYS A 79 -11.71 -12.32 -3.76
N LYS A 80 -12.59 -13.32 -3.83
CA LYS A 80 -13.22 -13.66 -5.11
C LYS A 80 -14.07 -12.46 -5.50
N GLN A 81 -13.65 -11.67 -6.50
CA GLN A 81 -14.56 -10.74 -7.15
C GLN A 81 -15.79 -11.53 -7.58
N THR A 82 -16.92 -11.27 -6.91
CA THR A 82 -18.22 -11.67 -7.42
C THR A 82 -18.73 -10.43 -8.11
N GLU A 83 -18.59 -10.43 -9.43
CA GLU A 83 -19.17 -9.42 -10.31
C GLU A 83 -20.69 -9.40 -10.08
N GLY A 84 -21.25 -8.21 -9.84
CA GLY A 84 -22.69 -7.97 -9.76
C GLY A 84 -23.12 -7.09 -10.92
#